data_AF-A0A6A4JJL2-F1
#
_entry.id   AF-A0A6A4JJL2-F1
#
_cell.length_a   1.000
_cell.length_b   1.000
_cell.length_c   1.000
_cell.angle_alpha   90.00
_cell.angle_beta   90.00
_cell.angle_gamma   90.00
#
_symmetry.space_group_name_H-M   'P 1'
#
loop_
_entity.id
_entity.type
_entity.pdbx_description
1 polymer ?
#
loop_
_entity_poly.entity_id
_entity_poly.type
_entity_poly.pdbx_seq_one_letter_code
_entity_poly.pdbx_strand_id
1 'polypeptide(L)'
;MNQADVSRLVPRLRIRVNPKPRRLRNPDGQEGRLNKMRQTVLGLIKYKRIELNSNTADEARGYAERLISDAILLGDKDRSMREMAEHWLEEKQMVHKLFKVLVPRFENSTASYTKIY
;
A
#
# COMPACT_ATOMS: atom_id res chain seq x y z
N MET A 1 -16.34 -3.14 31.69
CA MET A 1 -15.33 -3.82 30.85
C MET A 1 -14.78 -2.79 29.89
N ASN A 2 -13.58 -2.24 30.12
CA ASN A 2 -12.96 -1.30 29.20
C ASN A 2 -12.44 -2.08 27.99
N GLN A 3 -13.27 -2.16 26.95
CA GLN A 3 -12.85 -2.75 25.69
C GLN A 3 -11.77 -1.84 25.11
N ALA A 4 -10.53 -2.35 24.98
CA ALA A 4 -9.47 -1.60 24.33
C ALA A 4 -9.94 -1.19 22.93
N ASP A 5 -9.76 0.07 22.57
CA ASP A 5 -10.13 0.57 21.25
C ASP A 5 -9.23 -0.07 20.18
N VAL A 6 -9.70 -1.20 19.65
CA VAL A 6 -9.00 -2.03 18.65
C VAL A 6 -8.74 -1.23 17.35
N SER A 7 -9.45 -0.12 17.13
CA SER A 7 -9.19 0.76 15.98
C SER A 7 -7.77 1.34 15.98
N ARG A 8 -7.13 1.42 17.16
CA ARG A 8 -5.72 1.83 17.31
C ARG A 8 -4.71 0.72 17.03
N LEU A 9 -5.17 -0.54 16.99
CA LEU A 9 -4.31 -1.71 16.83
C LEU A 9 -4.30 -2.24 15.41
N VAL A 10 -5.40 -2.05 14.66
CA VAL A 10 -5.53 -2.57 13.29
C VAL A 10 -5.98 -1.46 12.34
N PRO A 11 -5.16 -1.12 11.33
CA PRO A 11 -5.54 -0.12 10.35
C PRO A 11 -6.71 -0.63 9.50
N ARG A 12 -7.81 0.12 9.48
CA ARG A 12 -8.98 -0.18 8.65
C ARG A 12 -8.81 0.47 7.28
N LEU A 13 -8.84 -0.35 6.23
CA LEU A 13 -8.85 0.14 4.86
C LEU A 13 -10.25 0.66 4.51
N ARG A 14 -10.30 1.81 3.84
CA ARG A 14 -11.55 2.43 3.38
C ARG A 14 -11.96 1.98 1.99
N ILE A 15 -11.42 0.84 1.55
CA ILE A 15 -11.76 0.18 0.30
C ILE A 15 -12.10 -1.28 0.58
N ARG A 16 -12.93 -1.87 -0.28
CA ARG A 16 -13.13 -3.32 -0.28
C ARG A 16 -11.87 -3.97 -0.84
N VAL A 17 -11.22 -4.81 -0.04
CA VAL A 17 -10.12 -5.65 -0.50
C VAL A 17 -10.64 -7.07 -0.71
N ASN A 18 -10.30 -7.66 -1.85
CA ASN A 18 -10.66 -9.05 -2.13
C ASN A 18 -9.82 -9.98 -1.25
N PRO A 19 -10.43 -10.98 -0.58
CA PRO A 19 -9.70 -11.92 0.28
C PRO A 19 -8.79 -12.85 -0.51
N LYS A 20 -9.02 -12.99 -1.82
CA LYS A 20 -8.20 -13.78 -2.74
C LYS A 20 -7.54 -12.85 -3.75
N PRO A 21 -6.27 -13.09 -4.10
CA PRO A 21 -5.59 -12.33 -5.14
C PRO A 21 -6.30 -12.48 -6.48
N ARG A 22 -6.14 -11.48 -7.36
CA ARG A 22 -6.67 -11.57 -8.72
C ARG A 22 -5.91 -12.65 -9.48
N ARG A 23 -6.61 -13.34 -10.39
CA ARG A 23 -5.99 -14.35 -11.28
C ARG A 23 -5.26 -13.64 -12.43
N LEU A 24 -4.14 -12.99 -12.10
CA LEU A 24 -3.27 -12.35 -13.08
C LEU A 24 -2.29 -13.37 -13.63
N ARG A 25 -2.33 -13.61 -14.95
CA ARG A 25 -1.38 -14.49 -15.61
C ARG A 25 0.03 -13.89 -15.54
N ASN A 26 0.98 -14.68 -15.07
CA ASN A 26 2.39 -14.33 -15.04
C ASN A 26 3.22 -15.60 -15.33
N PRO A 27 4.26 -15.54 -16.19
CA PRO A 27 5.13 -16.68 -16.48
C PRO A 27 5.75 -17.31 -15.24
N ASP A 28 6.15 -16.50 -14.26
CA ASP A 28 6.80 -16.96 -13.01
C ASP A 28 5.76 -17.23 -11.90
N GLY A 29 4.50 -17.46 -12.28
CA GLY A 29 3.42 -17.82 -11.37
C GLY A 29 3.11 -16.75 -10.31
N GLN A 30 2.91 -17.19 -9.07
CA GLN A 30 2.49 -16.31 -7.98
C GLN A 30 3.57 -15.33 -7.53
N GLU A 31 4.83 -15.76 -7.58
CA GLU A 31 5.97 -14.92 -7.22
C GLU A 31 6.16 -13.79 -8.24
N GLY A 32 6.16 -14.12 -9.53
CA GLY A 32 6.20 -13.12 -10.60
C GLY A 32 5.04 -12.13 -10.53
N ARG A 33 3.84 -12.61 -10.17
CA ARG A 33 2.68 -11.73 -9.90
C ARG A 33 2.99 -10.74 -8.77
N LEU A 34 3.54 -11.20 -7.65
CA LEU A 34 3.88 -10.33 -6.51
C LEU A 34 4.99 -9.32 -6.87
N ASN A 35 6.01 -9.75 -7.61
CA ASN A 35 7.05 -8.86 -8.12
C ASN A 35 6.49 -7.78 -9.04
N LYS A 36 5.54 -8.13 -9.93
CA LYS A 36 4.81 -7.15 -10.73
C LYS A 36 3.98 -6.19 -9.86
N MET A 37 3.36 -6.67 -8.79
CA MET A 37 2.65 -5.79 -7.84
C MET A 37 3.60 -4.82 -7.13
N ARG A 38 4.79 -5.27 -6.72
CA ARG A 38 5.83 -4.40 -6.12
C ARG A 38 6.23 -3.29 -7.08
N GLN A 39 6.55 -3.62 -8.33
CA GLN A 39 6.86 -2.63 -9.36
C GLN A 39 5.70 -1.65 -9.62
N THR A 40 4.47 -2.16 -9.60
CA THR A 40 3.26 -1.35 -9.80
C THR A 40 3.03 -0.37 -8.65
N VAL A 41 3.15 -0.83 -7.40
CA VAL A 41 3.01 0.00 -6.20
C VAL A 41 4.14 1.04 -6.14
N LEU A 42 5.38 0.63 -6.42
CA LEU A 42 6.52 1.54 -6.54
C LEU A 42 6.24 2.63 -7.59
N GLY A 43 5.78 2.25 -8.78
CA GLY A 43 5.39 3.18 -9.84
C GLY A 43 4.28 4.14 -9.41
N LEU A 44 3.26 3.64 -8.70
CA LEU A 44 2.18 4.47 -8.17
C LEU A 44 2.70 5.49 -7.14
N ILE A 45 3.55 5.08 -6.19
CA ILE A 45 4.15 5.98 -5.20
C ILE A 45 5.06 7.02 -5.90
N LYS A 46 5.82 6.60 -6.91
CA LYS A 46 6.74 7.44 -7.67
C LYS A 46 6.03 8.49 -8.53
N TYR A 47 5.07 8.08 -9.35
CA TYR A 47 4.41 8.96 -10.31
C TYR A 47 3.09 9.55 -9.80
N LYS A 48 2.58 9.07 -8.66
CA LYS A 48 1.28 9.45 -8.05
C LYS A 48 0.04 9.12 -8.89
N ARG A 49 0.21 8.87 -10.19
CA ARG A 49 -0.79 8.38 -11.13
C ARG A 49 -0.10 7.47 -12.14
N ILE A 50 -0.71 6.33 -12.43
CA ILE A 50 -0.27 5.38 -13.45
C ILE A 50 -1.50 4.80 -14.15
N GLU A 51 -1.32 4.30 -15.37
CA GLU A 51 -2.36 3.64 -16.15
C GLU A 51 -2.14 2.13 -16.15
N LEU A 52 -3.22 1.39 -15.90
CA LEU A 52 -3.20 -0.06 -15.72
C LEU A 52 -4.50 -0.68 -16.21
N ASN A 53 -4.46 -1.96 -16.54
CA ASN A 53 -5.67 -2.76 -16.71
C ASN A 53 -6.45 -2.84 -15.39
N SER A 54 -7.79 -2.83 -15.45
CA SER A 54 -8.66 -2.76 -14.26
C SER A 54 -8.33 -3.81 -13.19
N ASN A 55 -8.09 -5.07 -13.57
CA ASN A 55 -7.75 -6.13 -12.60
C ASN A 55 -6.41 -5.88 -11.88
N THR A 56 -5.41 -5.36 -12.60
CA THR A 56 -4.11 -5.00 -12.02
C THR A 56 -4.23 -3.77 -11.14
N ALA A 57 -5.01 -2.77 -11.57
CA ALA A 57 -5.28 -1.57 -10.80
C ALA A 57 -5.96 -1.91 -9.46
N ASP A 58 -7.00 -2.75 -9.48
CA ASP A 58 -7.74 -3.16 -8.29
C ASP A 58 -6.86 -3.91 -7.28
N GLU A 59 -6.02 -4.83 -7.75
CA GLU A 59 -5.12 -5.57 -6.86
C GLU A 59 -4.00 -4.69 -6.30
N ALA A 60 -3.36 -3.88 -7.14
CA ALA A 60 -2.33 -2.93 -6.71
C ALA A 60 -2.88 -1.89 -5.72
N ARG A 61 -4.15 -1.48 -5.88
CA ARG A 61 -4.84 -0.56 -4.97
C ARG A 61 -4.87 -1.09 -3.54
N GLY A 62 -5.17 -2.38 -3.37
CA GLY A 62 -5.16 -3.03 -2.05
C GLY A 62 -3.82 -2.92 -1.35
N TYR A 63 -2.73 -3.24 -2.06
CA TYR A 63 -1.37 -3.14 -1.51
C TYR A 63 -0.96 -1.69 -1.21
N ALA A 64 -1.27 -0.74 -2.09
CA ALA A 64 -0.94 0.67 -1.89
C ALA A 64 -1.70 1.27 -0.69
N GLU A 65 -3.01 1.00 -0.57
CA GLU A 65 -3.82 1.44 0.57
C GLU A 65 -3.29 0.86 1.87
N ARG A 66 -2.92 -0.43 1.87
CA ARG A 66 -2.35 -1.08 3.04
C ARG A 66 -1.02 -0.47 3.46
N LEU A 67 -0.10 -0.30 2.51
CA LEU A 67 1.22 0.26 2.76
C LEU A 67 1.13 1.67 3.37
N ILE A 68 0.28 2.54 2.82
CA ILE A 68 0.08 3.90 3.34
C ILE A 68 -0.57 3.85 4.73
N SER A 69 -1.57 2.99 4.92
CA SER A 69 -2.26 2.88 6.20
C SER A 69 -1.35 2.39 7.32
N ASP A 70 -0.53 1.38 7.06
CA ASP A 70 0.43 0.83 8.03
C ASP A 70 1.53 1.87 8.31
N ALA A 71 2.00 2.60 7.30
CA ALA A 71 2.99 3.67 7.46
C ALA A 71 2.50 4.83 8.33
N ILE A 72 1.21 5.20 8.21
CA ILE A 72 0.59 6.22 9.08
C ILE A 72 0.51 5.71 10.53
N LEU A 73 0.13 4.45 10.72
CA LEU A 73 -0.06 3.89 12.05
C LEU A 73 1.26 3.69 12.81
N LEU A 74 2.28 3.13 12.15
CA LEU A 74 3.53 2.72 12.78
C LEU A 74 4.63 3.81 12.72
N GLY A 75 4.60 4.66 11.68
CA GLY A 75 5.61 5.69 11.46
C GLY A 75 6.96 5.16 10.94
N ASP A 76 7.91 6.08 10.76
CA ASP A 76 9.22 5.82 10.15
C ASP A 76 10.27 5.24 11.11
N LYS A 77 10.02 5.35 12.42
CA LYS A 77 10.89 4.81 13.48
C LYS A 77 10.66 3.32 13.73
N ASP A 78 9.51 2.79 13.32
CA ASP A 78 9.22 1.37 13.48
C ASP A 78 10.05 0.53 12.50
N ARG A 79 10.77 -0.46 13.04
CA ARG A 79 11.65 -1.32 12.24
C ARG A 79 10.86 -2.18 11.26
N SER A 80 9.75 -2.77 11.69
CA SER A 80 8.95 -3.67 10.86
C SER A 80 8.30 -2.92 9.70
N MET A 81 7.86 -1.68 9.94
CA MET A 81 7.31 -0.80 8.92
C MET A 81 8.37 -0.39 7.91
N ARG A 82 9.59 -0.07 8.37
CA ARG A 82 10.69 0.26 7.47
C ARG A 82 11.08 -0.93 6.59
N GLU A 83 11.19 -2.13 7.14
CA GLU A 83 11.46 -3.37 6.38
C GLU A 83 10.34 -3.64 5.36
N MET A 84 9.07 -3.45 5.74
CA MET A 84 7.93 -3.55 4.82
C MET A 84 8.00 -2.52 3.69
N ALA A 85 8.32 -1.27 4.00
CA ALA A 85 8.45 -0.21 3.01
C ALA A 85 9.60 -0.48 2.04
N GLU A 86 10.76 -0.92 2.52
CA GLU A 86 11.91 -1.31 1.69
C GLU A 86 11.60 -2.53 0.81
N HIS A 87 10.80 -3.47 1.30
CA HIS A 87 10.32 -4.58 0.49
C HIS A 87 9.44 -4.08 -0.66
N TRP A 88 8.43 -3.24 -0.41
CA TRP A 88 7.52 -2.76 -1.46
C TRP A 88 8.13 -1.70 -2.37
N LEU A 89 9.05 -0.88 -1.85
CA LEU A 89 9.63 0.27 -2.52
C LEU A 89 11.15 0.11 -2.63
N GLU A 90 11.56 -0.64 -3.64
CA GLU A 90 12.98 -0.97 -3.90
C GLU A 90 13.86 0.29 -4.07
N GLU A 91 13.30 1.37 -4.62
CA GLU A 91 13.97 2.66 -4.67
C GLU A 91 13.95 3.35 -3.29
N LYS A 92 15.10 3.45 -2.61
CA LYS A 92 15.23 4.08 -1.27
C LYS A 92 14.62 5.49 -1.18
N GLN A 93 14.72 6.27 -2.26
CA GLN A 93 14.09 7.59 -2.35
C GLN A 93 12.55 7.56 -2.21
N MET A 94 11.92 6.46 -2.62
CA MET A 94 10.47 6.30 -2.51
C MET A 94 10.04 5.94 -1.09
N VAL A 95 10.89 5.26 -0.31
CA VAL A 95 10.67 5.08 1.13
C VAL A 95 10.68 6.44 1.83
N HIS A 96 11.64 7.31 1.50
CA HIS A 96 11.66 8.68 2.02
C HIS A 96 10.39 9.46 1.62
N LYS A 97 9.98 9.37 0.34
CA LYS A 97 8.75 10.00 -0.15
C LYS A 97 7.50 9.49 0.56
N LEU A 98 7.42 8.19 0.85
CA LEU A 98 6.32 7.60 1.61
C LEU A 98 6.17 8.32 2.96
N PHE A 99 7.24 8.34 3.77
CA PHE A 99 7.17 8.87 5.14
C PHE A 99 7.18 10.39 5.23
N LYS A 100 7.85 11.11 4.33
CA LYS A 100 7.98 12.57 4.42
C LYS A 100 6.97 13.34 3.57
N VAL A 101 6.31 12.69 2.60
CA VAL A 101 5.36 13.36 1.71
C VAL A 101 3.97 12.74 1.76
N LEU A 102 3.85 11.42 1.70
CA LEU A 102 2.54 10.77 1.61
C LEU A 102 1.88 10.57 2.98
N VAL A 103 2.65 10.13 3.99
CA VAL A 103 2.12 9.97 5.35
C VAL A 103 1.55 11.28 5.90
N PRO A 104 2.28 12.41 5.93
CA PRO A 104 1.73 13.67 6.44
C PRO A 104 0.53 14.19 5.62
N ARG A 105 0.51 13.90 4.31
CA ARG A 105 -0.60 14.27 3.43
C ARG A 105 -1.89 13.51 3.77
N PHE A 106 -1.77 12.26 4.17
CA PHE A 106 -2.91 11.34 4.29
C PHE A 106 -3.31 11.03 5.74
N GLU A 107 -2.51 11.44 6.73
CA GLU A 107 -2.77 11.23 8.17
C GLU A 107 -4.21 11.58 8.58
N ASN A 108 -4.72 12.73 8.13
CA ASN A 108 -6.06 13.20 8.46
C ASN A 108 -7.10 12.93 7.36
N SER A 109 -6.77 12.11 6.36
CA SER A 109 -7.73 11.76 5.31
C SER A 109 -8.91 11.01 5.91
N THR A 110 -10.12 11.33 5.48
CA THR A 110 -11.36 10.59 5.79
C THR A 110 -11.78 9.66 4.65
N ALA A 111 -11.12 9.77 3.49
CA ALA A 111 -11.36 8.96 2.30
C ALA A 111 -10.24 7.93 2.08
N SER A 112 -10.39 7.06 1.08
CA SER A 112 -9.33 6.18 0.59
C SER A 112 -8.16 7.00 0.01
N TYR A 113 -6.93 6.51 0.17
CA TYR A 113 -5.72 7.23 -0.28
C TYR A 113 -5.53 7.23 -1.80
N THR A 114 -6.21 6.32 -2.48
CA THR A 114 -6.15 6.07 -3.91
C THR A 114 -7.55 6.10 -4.52
N LYS A 115 -7.62 6.33 -5.84
CA LYS A 115 -8.86 6.28 -6.62
C LYS A 115 -8.58 5.67 -7.99
N ILE A 116 -9.48 4.78 -8.43
CA ILE A 116 -9.53 4.22 -9.78
C ILE A 116 -10.68 4.92 -10.50
N TYR A 117 -10.46 5.27 -11.77
CA TYR A 117 -11.42 5.94 -12.65
C TYR A 117 -11.73 5.04 -13.84
#